data_AF-A0A9E4KKC8-F1
#
_entry.id   AF-A0A9E4KKC8-F1
#
_cell.length_a   1.000
_cell.length_b   1.000
_cell.length_c   1.000
_cell.angle_alpha   90.00
_cell.angle_beta   90.00
_cell.angle_gamma   90.00
#
_symmetry.space_group_name_H-M   'P 1'
#
loop_
_entity.id
_entity.type
_entity.pdbx_description
1 polymer ?
#
loop_
_entity_poly.entity_id
_entity_poly.type
_entity_poly.pdbx_seq_one_letter_code
_entity_poly.pdbx_strand_id
1 'polypeptide(L)' 'MFVQPDSPWWENASHASREDALVWALEGSWFRPEDRERASGILEDSFDRLFISGQDGFRPRWKRSLRELLITWETT' A
#
# COMPACT_ATOMS: atom_id res chain seq x y z
N MET A 1 -25.55 14.09 -12.52
CA MET A 1 -25.20 12.73 -12.08
C MET A 1 -23.73 12.76 -11.72
N PHE A 2 -23.39 12.79 -10.42
CA PHE A 2 -22.01 12.75 -9.97
C PHE A 2 -21.62 11.27 -9.84
N VAL A 3 -20.73 10.78 -10.70
CA VAL A 3 -20.12 9.47 -10.54
C VAL A 3 -19.07 9.64 -9.45
N GLN A 4 -19.28 9.04 -8.28
CA GLN A 4 -18.21 8.91 -7.30
C GLN A 4 -17.16 7.97 -7.91
N PRO A 5 -15.86 8.33 -7.89
CA PRO A 5 -14.82 7.39 -8.27
C PRO A 5 -14.92 6.17 -7.34
N ASP A 6 -14.65 4.98 -7.90
CA ASP A 6 -14.54 3.77 -7.10
C ASP A 6 -13.53 4.00 -5.96
N SER A 7 -13.76 3.38 -4.80
CA SER A 7 -12.78 3.42 -3.71
C SER A 7 -11.41 3.06 -4.29
N PRO A 8 -10.37 3.84 -3.98
CA PRO A 8 -9.06 3.59 -4.54
C PRO A 8 -8.66 2.14 -4.32
N TRP A 9 -8.06 1.52 -5.34
CA TRP A 9 -7.69 0.09 -5.29
C TRP A 9 -6.85 -0.28 -4.06
N TRP A 10 -6.13 0.69 -3.45
CA TRP A 10 -5.34 0.49 -2.23
C TRP A 10 -6.17 0.48 -0.94
N GLU A 11 -7.43 0.93 -0.93
CA GLU A 11 -8.35 0.76 0.20
C GLU A 11 -8.86 -0.69 0.33
N ASN A 12 -8.86 -1.42 -0.79
CA ASN A 12 -9.26 -2.83 -0.87
C ASN A 12 -8.09 -3.80 -0.70
N ALA A 13 -6.85 -3.30 -0.60
CA ALA A 13 -5.66 -4.10 -0.35
C ALA A 13 -5.55 -4.45 1.14
N SER A 14 -6.35 -5.41 1.59
CA SER A 14 -6.14 -6.09 2.86
C SER A 14 -5.41 -7.41 2.64
N HIS A 15 -4.36 -7.64 3.40
CA HIS A 15 -3.54 -8.84 3.29
C HIS A 15 -3.96 -9.85 4.38
N ALA A 16 -4.24 -11.08 3.98
CA ALA A 16 -4.79 -12.09 4.88
C ALA A 16 -3.86 -12.43 6.05
N SER A 17 -2.53 -12.35 5.84
CA SER A 17 -1.52 -12.60 6.86
C SER A 17 -0.47 -11.49 6.95
N ARG A 18 0.30 -11.52 8.04
CA ARG A 18 1.48 -10.64 8.24
C ARG A 18 2.51 -10.89 7.14
N GLU A 19 2.73 -12.14 6.78
CA GLU A 19 3.69 -12.54 5.74
C GLU A 19 3.27 -12.00 4.37
N ASP A 20 1.99 -12.14 4.01
CA ASP A 20 1.44 -11.57 2.77
C ASP A 20 1.60 -10.05 2.72
N ALA A 21 1.38 -9.37 3.84
CA ALA A 21 1.54 -7.93 3.96
C ALA A 21 3.00 -7.48 3.79
N LEU A 22 3.94 -8.26 4.32
CA LEU A 22 5.38 -8.02 4.19
C LEU A 22 5.85 -8.24 2.76
N VAL A 23 5.46 -9.35 2.13
CA VAL A 23 5.79 -9.65 0.72
C VAL A 23 5.27 -8.52 -0.18
N TRP A 24 4.00 -8.16 -0.05
CA TRP A 24 3.42 -7.06 -0.82
C TRP A 24 4.15 -5.73 -0.60
N ALA A 25 4.53 -5.42 0.64
CA ALA A 25 5.26 -4.19 0.94
C ALA A 25 6.64 -4.20 0.27
N LEU A 26 7.35 -5.32 0.30
CA LEU A 26 8.67 -5.51 -0.32
C LEU A 26 8.64 -5.56 -1.86
N GLU A 27 7.48 -5.83 -2.45
CA GLU A 27 7.29 -5.74 -3.91
C GLU A 27 6.89 -4.32 -4.36
N GLY A 28 6.61 -3.42 -3.41
CA GLY A 28 6.22 -2.05 -3.72
C GLY A 28 7.38 -1.18 -4.22
N SER A 29 7.08 -0.26 -5.14
CA SER A 29 8.08 0.65 -5.75
C SER A 29 8.47 1.87 -4.89
N TRP A 30 8.29 1.82 -3.57
CA TRP A 30 8.47 2.96 -2.66
C TRP A 30 9.86 3.04 -2.03
N PHE A 31 10.74 2.08 -2.33
CA PHE A 31 12.16 2.07 -1.97
C PHE A 31 12.98 1.58 -3.17
N ARG A 32 14.31 1.81 -3.13
CA ARG A 32 15.21 1.39 -4.20
C ARG A 32 15.52 -0.11 -4.08
N PRO A 33 15.72 -0.85 -5.18
CA PRO A 33 16.00 -2.29 -5.13
C PRO A 33 17.17 -2.66 -4.20
N GLU A 34 18.19 -1.80 -4.12
CA GLU A 34 19.38 -2.02 -3.29
C GLU A 34 19.10 -1.93 -1.79
N ASP A 35 18.03 -1.24 -1.40
CA ASP A 35 17.62 -1.07 0.00
C ASP A 35 16.70 -2.22 0.49
N ARG A 36 16.47 -3.26 -0.33
CA ARG A 36 15.47 -4.31 -0.04
C ARG A 36 15.72 -5.05 1.27
N GLU A 37 16.95 -5.45 1.57
CA GLU A 37 17.25 -6.14 2.84
C GLU A 37 17.00 -5.23 4.05
N ARG A 38 17.42 -3.95 3.94
CA ARG A 38 17.17 -2.94 4.97
C ARG A 38 15.68 -2.67 5.14
N ALA A 39 14.94 -2.61 4.05
CA ALA A 39 13.49 -2.45 4.07
C ALA A 39 12.80 -3.63 4.76
N SER A 40 13.25 -4.87 4.51
CA SER A 40 12.72 -6.07 5.18
C SER A 40 12.85 -5.97 6.69
N GLY A 41 14.06 -5.67 7.19
CA GLY A 41 14.29 -5.53 8.63
C GLY A 41 13.41 -4.45 9.27
N ILE A 42 13.27 -3.29 8.62
CA ILE A 42 12.41 -2.22 9.12
C ILE A 42 10.93 -2.63 9.13
N LEU A 43 10.46 -3.29 8.06
CA LEU A 43 9.08 -3.73 7.93
C LEU A 43 8.73 -4.81 8.96
N GLU A 44 9.65 -5.73 9.23
CA GLU A 44 9.49 -6.77 10.25
C GLU A 44 9.50 -6.18 11.67
N ASP A 45 10.49 -5.34 11.98
CA ASP A 45 10.67 -4.73 13.32
C ASP A 45 9.54 -3.76 13.67
N SER A 46 9.05 -3.01 12.68
CA SER A 46 8.04 -1.96 12.88
C SER A 46 6.68 -2.34 12.32
N PHE A 47 6.41 -3.63 12.08
CA PHE A 47 5.18 -4.09 11.42
C PHE A 47 3.92 -3.52 12.09
N ASP A 48 3.79 -3.67 13.41
CA ASP A 48 2.61 -3.23 14.16
C ASP A 48 2.43 -1.71 14.17
N ARG A 49 3.48 -0.95 13.84
CA ARG A 49 3.43 0.51 13.65
C ARG A 49 3.04 0.86 12.22
N LEU A 50 3.49 0.07 11.24
CA LEU A 50 3.28 0.32 9.81
C LEU A 50 1.97 -0.23 9.28
N PHE A 51 1.38 -1.24 9.93
CA PHE A 51 0.14 -1.89 9.54
C PHE A 51 -0.93 -1.80 10.64
N ILE A 52 -2.19 -1.81 10.21
CA ILE A 52 -3.37 -1.97 11.06
C ILE A 52 -3.92 -3.36 10.79
N SER A 53 -4.12 -4.16 11.82
CA SER A 53 -4.94 -5.36 11.75
C SER A 53 -6.42 -5.00 11.83
N GLY A 54 -7.23 -5.57 10.94
CA GLY A 54 -8.68 -5.45 10.90
C GLY A 54 -9.32 -6.81 10.60
N GLN A 55 -10.66 -6.85 10.55
CA GLN A 55 -11.39 -8.10 10.25
C GLN A 55 -11.03 -8.70 8.89
N ASP A 56 -10.66 -7.87 7.92
CA ASP A 56 -10.28 -8.31 6.56
C ASP A 56 -8.78 -8.56 6.39
N GLY A 57 -7.99 -8.51 7.48
CA GLY A 57 -6.53 -8.70 7.46
C GLY A 57 -5.75 -7.42 7.77
N PHE A 58 -4.54 -7.31 7.20
CA PHE A 58 -3.59 -6.23 7.46
C PHE A 58 -3.63 -5.14 6.38
N ARG A 59 -3.70 -3.87 6.79
CA ARG A 59 -3.71 -2.71 5.90
C ARG A 59 -2.56 -1.74 6.25
N PRO A 60 -1.84 -1.19 5.27
CA PRO A 60 -0.75 -0.24 5.53
C PRO A 60 -1.25 1.13 6.01
N ARG A 61 -0.66 1.66 7.09
CA ARG A 61 -0.97 3.02 7.60
C ARG A 61 -0.42 4.13 6.71
N TRP A 62 0.71 3.86 6.05
CA TRP A 62 1.50 4.85 5.32
C TRP A 62 0.99 5.13 3.90
N LYS A 63 0.18 4.24 3.31
CA LYS A 63 -0.45 4.48 1.98
C LYS A 63 -1.68 5.37 2.01
N ARG A 64 -2.20 5.71 3.20
CA ARG A 64 -3.40 6.55 3.36
C ARG A 64 -3.24 7.97 2.80
N SER A 65 -2.00 8.42 2.59
CA SER A 65 -1.66 9.72 2.01
C SER A 65 -1.57 9.72 0.49
N LEU A 66 -1.69 8.57 -0.18
CA LEU A 66 -1.70 8.49 -1.63
C LEU A 66 -3.01 9.09 -2.14
N ARG A 67 -2.90 10.09 -3.03
CA ARG A 67 -4.04 10.70 -3.69
C ARG A 67 -4.20 10.06 -5.06
N GLU A 68 -5.45 9.79 -5.44
CA GLU A 68 -5.77 9.46 -6.81
C GLU A 68 -5.47 10.67 -7.70
N LEU A 69 -4.64 10.48 -8.72
CA LEU A 69 -4.35 11.49 -9.74
C LEU A 69 -4.96 11.02 -11.05
N LEU A 70 -6.04 11.67 -11.47
CA LEU A 70 -6.60 11.48 -12.81
C LEU A 70 -5.81 12.36 -13.78
N ILE A 71 -5.06 11.75 -14.69
CA ILE A 71 -4.37 12.46 -15.77
C ILE A 71 -5.22 12.33 -17.04
N THR A 72 -5.83 13.43 -17.46
CA THR A 72 -6.53 13.52 -18.76
C THR A 72 -5.62 14.20 -19.78
N TRP A 73 -5.45 13.58 -20.94
CA TRP A 73 -4.72 14.16 -22.08
C TRP A 73 -5.73 14.51 -23.18
N GLU A 74 -5.60 15.69 -23.79
CA GLU A 74 -6.32 16.01 -25.03
C GLU A 74 -5.43 15.69 -26.22
N THR A 75 -5.90 14.84 -27.13
CA THR A 75 -5.27 14.65 -28.44
C THR A 75 -5.68 15.80 -29.35
N THR A 76 -4.73 16.65 -29.71
CA THR A 76 -4.92 17.66 -30.76
C THR A 76 -4.96 17.01 -32.13
#